data_AF-A0A4Z0AWJ8-F1
#
_entry.id   AF-A0A4Z0AWJ8-F1
#
_cell.length_a   1.000
_cell.length_b   1.000
_cell.length_c   1.000
_cell.angle_alpha   90.00
_cell.angle_beta   90.00
_cell.angle_gamma   90.00
#
_symmetry.space_group_name_H-M   'P 1'
#
loop_
_entity.id
_entity.type
_entity.pdbx_description
1 polymer ?
#
loop_
_entity_poly.entity_id
_entity_poly.type
_entity_poly.pdbx_seq_one_letter_code
_entity_poly.pdbx_strand_id
1 'polypeptide(L)'
;MTERVKPLYQRIAATLAWCISLGHDFMTIAPRTTLTVQVAHLCAQVLLILTFFLPIKIVVLLGSDTVPAYLPPWLQGVQKNALIVGLSVLTVLLYALHLGAGIVVNRYARAGARALINQGENASVLAAQLPLATRVFSRFTRGLSDASFALMAFTGLLCLYPSLMLVCLVYFALATAALMALHSRHPRIRSILACHPLAVCDAFYSTGFLATFAFMILDFLYLIPPPLYVALISLIVLRQSLNRLKSMSQDILFLSSHARHITSMRPAAKRCP
;
A
#
# COMPACT_ATOMS: atom_id res chain seq x y z
N MET A 1 -24.75 25.74 -19.56
CA MET A 1 -24.49 24.80 -18.44
C MET A 1 -24.10 23.44 -19.00
N THR A 2 -22.94 23.33 -19.64
CA THR A 2 -22.45 22.08 -20.23
C THR A 2 -21.16 21.74 -19.50
N GLU A 3 -21.29 21.31 -18.25
CA GLU A 3 -20.18 20.73 -17.50
C GLU A 3 -19.73 19.50 -18.29
N ARG A 4 -18.64 19.65 -19.05
CA ARG A 4 -18.00 18.54 -19.74
C ARG A 4 -17.67 17.49 -18.68
N VAL A 5 -18.42 16.41 -18.69
CA VAL A 5 -18.08 15.16 -18.00
C VAL A 5 -16.77 14.70 -18.64
N LYS A 6 -15.63 15.21 -18.14
CA LYS A 6 -14.33 14.68 -18.53
C LYS A 6 -14.38 13.19 -18.18
N PRO A 7 -14.06 12.29 -19.11
CA PRO A 7 -14.10 10.86 -18.85
C PRO A 7 -13.27 10.58 -17.59
N LEU A 8 -13.77 9.70 -16.72
CA LEU A 8 -13.17 9.35 -15.42
C LEU A 8 -11.64 9.14 -15.52
N TYR A 9 -11.20 8.53 -16.62
CA TYR A 9 -9.79 8.34 -16.98
C TYR A 9 -8.97 9.64 -17.01
N GLN A 10 -9.45 10.70 -17.67
CA GLN A 10 -8.74 12.00 -17.71
C GLN A 10 -8.61 12.63 -16.33
N ARG A 11 -9.59 12.41 -15.46
CA ARG A 11 -9.58 12.93 -14.09
C ARG A 11 -8.57 12.17 -13.22
N ILE A 12 -8.46 10.86 -13.39
CA ILE A 12 -7.44 10.03 -12.75
C ILE A 12 -6.05 10.41 -13.27
N ALA A 13 -5.87 10.51 -14.59
CA ALA A 13 -4.59 10.88 -15.21
C ALA A 13 -4.11 12.27 -14.79
N ALA A 14 -5.00 13.27 -14.76
CA ALA A 14 -4.66 14.61 -14.29
C ALA A 14 -4.29 14.64 -12.79
N THR A 15 -4.98 13.85 -11.97
CA THR A 15 -4.66 13.70 -10.55
C THR A 15 -3.29 13.05 -10.36
N LEU A 16 -3.00 12.00 -11.15
CA LEU A 16 -1.71 11.30 -11.11
C LEU A 16 -0.55 12.22 -11.54
N ALA A 17 -0.72 12.95 -12.64
CA ALA A 17 0.26 13.92 -13.13
C ALA A 17 0.51 15.07 -12.13
N TRP A 18 -0.55 15.56 -11.47
CA TRP A 18 -0.44 16.55 -10.41
C TRP A 18 0.33 16.01 -9.19
N CYS A 19 0.06 14.78 -8.76
CA CYS A 19 0.81 14.11 -7.70
C CYS A 19 2.30 13.95 -8.07
N ILE A 20 2.61 13.59 -9.31
CA ILE A 20 4.01 13.46 -9.79
C ILE A 20 4.73 14.81 -9.76
N SER A 21 4.06 15.88 -10.22
CA SER A 21 4.60 17.25 -10.17
C SER A 21 4.85 17.72 -8.73
N LEU A 22 3.95 17.39 -7.80
CA LEU A 22 4.11 17.70 -6.38
C LEU A 22 5.29 16.93 -5.76
N GLY A 23 5.46 15.65 -6.13
CA GLY A 23 6.58 14.83 -5.71
C GLY A 23 7.93 15.35 -6.18
N HIS A 24 7.99 15.84 -7.42
CA HIS A 24 9.20 16.47 -7.96
C HIS A 24 9.60 17.70 -7.13
N ASP A 25 8.66 18.56 -6.77
CA ASP A 25 8.94 19.74 -5.94
C ASP A 25 9.43 19.33 -4.54
N PHE A 26 8.83 18.29 -3.93
CA PHE A 26 9.29 17.76 -2.64
C PHE A 26 10.69 17.14 -2.69
N MET A 27 11.03 16.41 -3.75
CA MET A 27 12.38 15.86 -3.94
C MET A 27 13.42 16.94 -4.18
N THR A 28 13.03 18.06 -4.80
CA THR A 28 13.94 19.19 -5.04
C THR A 28 14.23 19.97 -3.75
N ILE A 29 13.23 20.10 -2.87
CA ILE A 29 13.34 20.93 -1.65
C ILE A 29 13.92 20.15 -0.46
N ALA A 30 13.61 18.85 -0.31
CA ALA A 30 14.00 18.09 0.88
C ALA A 30 14.34 16.59 0.60
N PRO A 31 15.38 16.31 -0.22
CA PRO A 31 15.70 14.96 -0.72
C PRO A 31 16.13 13.97 0.37
N ARG A 32 16.85 14.43 1.40
CA ARG A 32 17.31 13.55 2.50
C ARG A 32 16.16 13.10 3.39
N THR A 33 15.18 13.97 3.63
CA THR A 33 13.99 13.66 4.44
C THR A 33 13.01 12.77 3.69
N THR A 34 12.84 12.94 2.38
CA THR A 34 11.98 12.04 1.58
C THR A 34 12.58 10.63 1.49
N LEU A 35 13.89 10.50 1.24
CA LEU A 35 14.59 9.21 1.22
C LEU A 35 14.49 8.46 2.54
N THR A 36 14.76 9.13 3.67
CA THR A 36 14.69 8.49 4.99
C THR A 36 13.28 8.02 5.34
N VAL A 37 12.25 8.81 5.03
CA VAL A 37 10.85 8.41 5.23
C VAL A 37 10.46 7.25 4.31
N GLN A 38 10.94 7.23 3.06
CA GLN A 38 10.69 6.15 2.11
C GLN A 38 11.35 4.84 2.55
N VAL A 39 12.63 4.87 2.94
CA VAL A 39 13.34 3.69 3.47
C VAL A 39 12.68 3.19 4.75
N ALA A 40 12.30 4.09 5.66
CA ALA A 40 11.61 3.71 6.89
C ALA A 40 10.25 3.05 6.60
N HIS A 41 9.48 3.55 5.63
CA HIS A 41 8.22 2.92 5.23
C HIS A 41 8.42 1.55 4.59
N LEU A 42 9.39 1.40 3.70
CA LEU A 42 9.73 0.10 3.10
C LEU A 42 10.15 -0.91 4.17
N CYS A 43 11.03 -0.51 5.09
CA CYS A 43 11.46 -1.34 6.21
C CYS A 43 10.26 -1.76 7.08
N ALA A 44 9.38 -0.81 7.41
CA ALA A 44 8.16 -1.08 8.17
C ALA A 44 7.23 -2.09 7.45
N GLN A 45 7.11 -2.00 6.12
CA GLN A 45 6.30 -2.94 5.35
C GLN A 45 6.91 -4.35 5.33
N VAL A 46 8.24 -4.47 5.19
CA VAL A 46 8.94 -5.77 5.28
C VAL A 46 8.78 -6.40 6.67
N LEU A 47 8.96 -5.61 7.73
CA LEU A 47 8.73 -6.03 9.12
C LEU A 47 7.31 -6.55 9.32
N LEU A 48 6.32 -5.90 8.69
CA LEU A 48 4.94 -6.33 8.76
C LEU A 48 4.70 -7.63 8.00
N ILE A 49 5.30 -7.85 6.82
CA ILE A 49 5.29 -9.17 6.16
C ILE A 49 5.81 -10.23 7.11
N LEU A 50 7.00 -9.99 7.68
CA LEU A 50 7.68 -10.95 8.53
C LEU A 50 6.85 -11.26 9.78
N THR A 51 6.21 -10.25 10.37
CA THR A 51 5.29 -10.41 11.50
C THR A 51 4.10 -11.31 11.18
N PHE A 52 3.56 -11.28 9.96
CA PHE A 52 2.48 -12.21 9.57
C PHE A 52 2.99 -13.60 9.20
N PHE A 53 4.24 -13.70 8.74
CA PHE A 53 4.82 -14.97 8.30
C PHE A 53 5.23 -15.88 9.48
N LEU A 54 5.74 -15.29 10.57
CA LEU A 54 6.21 -16.07 11.74
C LEU A 54 5.09 -16.84 12.46
N PRO A 55 3.91 -16.25 12.77
CA PRO A 55 2.77 -16.96 13.33
C PRO A 55 2.34 -18.15 12.49
N ILE A 56 2.38 -18.02 11.16
CA ILE A 56 2.02 -19.12 10.25
C ILE A 56 3.03 -20.26 10.38
N LYS A 57 4.33 -19.96 10.45
CA LYS A 57 5.35 -20.98 10.76
C LYS A 57 5.10 -21.65 12.11
N ILE A 58 4.68 -20.91 13.14
CA ILE A 58 4.35 -21.46 14.46
C ILE A 58 3.14 -22.40 14.37
N VAL A 59 2.06 -21.97 13.71
CA VAL A 59 0.83 -22.77 13.57
C VAL A 59 1.08 -24.06 12.77
N VAL A 60 1.83 -23.97 11.67
CA VAL A 60 2.21 -25.16 10.88
C VAL A 60 3.08 -26.10 11.70
N LEU A 61 4.03 -25.57 12.49
CA LEU A 61 4.89 -26.38 13.36
C LEU A 61 4.11 -27.02 14.53
N LEU A 62 3.11 -26.33 15.08
CA LEU A 62 2.21 -26.88 16.09
C LEU A 62 1.39 -28.03 15.52
N GLY A 63 0.91 -27.90 14.28
CA GLY A 63 0.09 -28.91 13.60
C GLY A 63 0.85 -30.12 13.03
N SER A 64 2.19 -30.11 13.02
CA SER A 64 2.99 -31.24 12.55
C SER A 64 3.61 -32.03 13.71
N ASP A 65 3.51 -33.36 13.68
CA ASP A 65 4.08 -34.24 14.70
C ASP A 65 5.63 -34.23 14.71
N THR A 66 6.23 -33.94 13.55
CA THR A 66 7.69 -33.84 13.37
C THR A 66 8.12 -32.42 12.97
N VAL A 67 9.39 -32.07 13.21
CA VAL A 67 9.98 -30.83 12.68
C VAL A 67 10.01 -30.96 11.15
N PRO A 68 9.26 -30.12 10.41
CA PRO A 68 9.10 -30.31 8.99
C PRO A 68 10.39 -29.96 8.22
N ALA A 69 10.66 -30.72 7.16
CA ALA A 69 11.91 -30.68 6.38
C ALA A 69 12.25 -29.33 5.71
N TYR A 70 11.32 -28.35 5.75
CA TYR A 70 11.57 -27.00 5.26
C TYR A 70 12.38 -26.12 6.23
N LEU A 71 12.61 -26.57 7.47
CA LEU A 71 13.50 -25.87 8.40
C LEU A 71 14.96 -26.16 8.05
N PRO A 72 15.83 -25.14 8.00
CA PRO A 72 17.23 -25.37 7.71
C PRO A 72 17.89 -26.22 8.81
N PRO A 73 18.93 -27.01 8.48
CA PRO A 73 19.45 -28.06 9.35
C PRO A 73 19.93 -27.58 10.73
N TRP A 74 20.38 -26.32 10.84
CA TRP A 74 20.79 -25.71 12.12
C TRP A 74 19.64 -25.48 13.12
N LEU A 75 18.38 -25.50 12.66
CA LEU A 75 17.19 -25.39 13.51
C LEU A 75 16.57 -26.74 13.87
N GLN A 76 16.96 -27.82 13.19
CA GLN A 76 16.41 -29.15 13.41
C GLN A 76 16.93 -29.81 14.70
N GLY A 77 18.08 -29.34 15.22
CA GLY A 77 18.64 -29.77 16.51
C GLY A 77 18.03 -29.09 17.74
N VAL A 78 17.15 -28.09 17.56
CA VAL A 78 16.53 -27.34 18.65
C VAL A 78 15.18 -27.97 19.02
N GLN A 79 14.91 -28.13 20.32
CA GLN A 79 13.63 -28.65 20.80
C GLN A 79 12.45 -27.81 20.29
N LYS A 80 11.41 -28.50 19.76
CA LYS A 80 10.20 -27.88 19.17
C LYS A 80 9.61 -26.77 20.04
N ASN A 81 9.54 -26.96 21.36
CA ASN A 81 8.98 -25.98 22.28
C ASN A 81 9.83 -24.70 22.38
N ALA A 82 11.15 -24.83 22.45
CA ALA A 82 12.06 -23.67 22.47
C ALA A 82 11.98 -22.87 21.16
N LEU A 83 11.81 -23.57 20.04
CA LEU A 83 11.65 -22.95 18.73
C LEU A 83 10.33 -22.14 18.64
N ILE A 84 9.21 -22.71 19.11
CA ILE A 84 7.91 -22.03 19.14
C ILE A 84 7.96 -20.77 19.99
N VAL A 85 8.55 -20.85 21.19
CA VAL A 85 8.71 -19.70 22.10
C VAL A 85 9.59 -18.63 21.45
N GLY A 86 10.72 -19.05 20.84
CA GLY A 86 11.63 -18.14 20.14
C GLY A 86 10.96 -17.39 18.98
N LEU A 87 10.21 -18.09 18.11
CA LEU A 87 9.47 -17.43 17.03
C LEU A 87 8.36 -16.50 17.56
N SER A 88 7.71 -16.86 18.67
CA SER A 88 6.66 -16.02 19.27
C SER A 88 7.23 -14.72 19.82
N VAL A 89 8.32 -14.78 20.58
CA VAL A 89 9.03 -13.60 21.08
C VAL A 89 9.54 -12.74 19.91
N LEU A 90 10.13 -13.37 18.89
CA LEU A 90 10.62 -12.66 17.70
C LEU A 90 9.47 -11.95 16.96
N THR A 91 8.29 -12.56 16.87
CA THR A 91 7.10 -11.92 16.28
C THR A 91 6.73 -10.63 17.02
N VAL A 92 6.68 -10.69 18.35
CA VAL A 92 6.37 -9.51 19.18
C VAL A 92 7.41 -8.41 18.98
N LEU A 93 8.70 -8.76 18.95
CA LEU A 93 9.78 -7.81 18.71
C LEU A 93 9.69 -7.14 17.33
N LEU A 94 9.43 -7.90 16.27
CA LEU A 94 9.28 -7.37 14.92
C LEU A 94 8.07 -6.44 14.81
N TYR A 95 6.97 -6.78 15.49
CA TYR A 95 5.79 -5.92 15.54
C TYR A 95 6.07 -4.61 16.29
N ALA A 96 6.77 -4.68 17.43
CA ALA A 96 7.18 -3.48 18.16
C ALA A 96 8.09 -2.57 17.31
N LEU A 97 9.02 -3.17 16.55
CA LEU A 97 9.89 -2.43 15.63
C LEU A 97 9.10 -1.81 14.46
N HIS A 98 8.09 -2.51 13.93
CA HIS A 98 7.15 -1.96 12.95
C HIS A 98 6.42 -0.71 13.49
N LEU A 99 5.93 -0.76 14.74
CA LEU A 99 5.29 0.39 15.38
C LEU A 99 6.28 1.56 15.56
N GLY A 100 7.50 1.26 15.99
CA GLY A 100 8.59 2.24 16.12
C GLY A 100 8.89 2.97 14.81
N ALA A 101 8.95 2.25 13.70
CA ALA A 101 9.13 2.85 12.38
C ALA A 101 8.01 3.85 12.01
N GLY A 102 6.77 3.58 12.43
CA GLY A 102 5.65 4.51 12.25
C GLY A 102 5.85 5.85 12.99
N ILE A 103 6.44 5.81 14.19
CA ILE A 103 6.77 7.02 14.98
C ILE A 103 7.86 7.84 14.27
N VAL A 104 8.89 7.16 13.77
CA VAL A 104 9.99 7.76 13.00
C VAL A 104 9.44 8.48 11.76
N VAL A 105 8.63 7.79 10.95
CA VAL A 105 7.96 8.37 9.77
C VAL A 105 7.21 9.66 10.13
N ASN A 106 6.42 9.65 11.21
CA ASN A 106 5.63 10.82 11.60
C ASN A 106 6.50 11.98 12.12
N ARG A 107 7.67 11.68 12.69
CA ARG A 107 8.63 12.70 13.15
C ARG A 107 9.34 13.36 11.96
N TYR A 108 9.80 12.57 11.00
CA TYR A 108 10.48 13.08 9.79
C TYR A 108 9.52 13.75 8.82
N ALA A 109 8.25 13.30 8.71
CA ALA A 109 7.22 14.00 7.95
C ALA A 109 6.96 15.42 8.50
N ARG A 110 6.96 15.59 9.83
CA ARG A 110 6.86 16.91 10.48
C ARG A 110 8.09 17.79 10.25
N ALA A 111 9.27 17.19 10.10
CA ALA A 111 10.49 17.94 9.78
C ALA A 111 10.48 18.40 8.31
N GLY A 112 10.09 17.53 7.37
CA GLY A 112 9.95 17.87 5.96
C GLY A 112 8.91 18.95 5.70
N ALA A 113 7.75 18.87 6.37
CA ALA A 113 6.73 19.92 6.28
C ALA A 113 7.22 21.27 6.82
N ARG A 114 7.99 21.29 7.90
CA ARG A 114 8.59 22.52 8.44
C ARG A 114 9.63 23.13 7.49
N ALA A 115 10.47 22.30 6.86
CA ALA A 115 11.43 22.77 5.87
C ALA A 115 10.74 23.43 4.66
N LEU A 116 9.60 22.89 4.23
CA LEU A 116 8.79 23.44 3.15
C LEU A 116 8.18 24.81 3.50
N ILE A 117 7.75 24.98 4.76
CA ILE A 117 7.13 26.21 5.23
C ILE A 117 8.13 27.34 5.37
N ASN A 118 9.34 27.03 5.85
CA ASN A 118 10.40 28.03 6.07
C ASN A 118 10.94 28.63 4.76
N GLN A 119 10.69 28.02 3.61
CA GLN A 119 11.06 28.56 2.29
C GLN A 119 9.92 29.34 1.60
N GLY A 120 8.72 29.41 2.18
CA GLY A 120 7.59 30.16 1.64
C GLY A 120 7.61 31.63 2.05
N GLU A 121 7.24 32.54 1.14
CA GLU A 121 7.19 34.00 1.36
C GLU A 121 6.34 34.45 2.55
N ASN A 122 5.39 33.62 3.02
CA ASN A 122 4.46 33.95 4.12
C ASN A 122 4.48 32.88 5.23
N ALA A 123 5.61 32.74 5.91
CA ALA A 123 5.83 31.75 6.97
C ALA A 123 4.78 31.80 8.10
N SER A 124 4.23 32.98 8.44
CA SER A 124 3.25 33.16 9.52
C SER A 124 1.85 32.62 9.19
N VAL A 125 1.37 32.83 7.95
CA VAL A 125 0.08 32.29 7.46
C VAL A 125 0.19 30.79 7.19
N LEU A 126 1.35 30.34 6.74
CA LEU A 126 1.61 28.94 6.39
C LEU A 126 1.85 28.07 7.65
N ALA A 127 2.39 28.63 8.73
CA ALA A 127 2.52 27.96 10.03
C ALA A 127 1.16 27.52 10.61
N ALA A 128 0.08 28.28 10.37
CA ALA A 128 -1.28 27.88 10.74
C ALA A 128 -1.79 26.65 9.97
N GLN A 129 -1.19 26.33 8.81
CA GLN A 129 -1.54 25.18 7.96
C GLN A 129 -0.52 24.03 8.00
N LEU A 130 0.49 24.13 8.89
CA LEU A 130 1.50 23.10 9.15
C LEU A 130 0.91 21.68 9.40
N PRO A 131 -0.17 21.47 10.17
CA PRO A 131 -0.74 20.13 10.33
C PRO A 131 -1.31 19.56 9.04
N LEU A 132 -1.87 20.41 8.16
CA LEU A 132 -2.39 19.98 6.86
C LEU A 132 -1.23 19.65 5.91
N ALA A 133 -0.22 20.52 5.82
CA ALA A 133 0.97 20.29 5.00
C ALA A 133 1.72 19.00 5.41
N THR A 134 1.86 18.77 6.72
CA THR A 134 2.44 17.52 7.27
C THR A 134 1.64 16.30 6.85
N ARG A 135 0.31 16.37 6.92
CA ARG A 135 -0.58 15.25 6.57
C ARG A 135 -0.53 14.93 5.08
N VAL A 136 -0.47 15.96 4.23
CA VAL A 136 -0.34 15.84 2.79
C VAL A 136 1.01 15.22 2.42
N PHE A 137 2.10 15.73 2.99
CA PHE A 137 3.45 15.20 2.77
C PHE A 137 3.57 13.75 3.22
N SER A 138 3.11 13.45 4.44
CA SER A 138 3.13 12.08 4.99
C SER A 138 2.33 11.10 4.12
N ARG A 139 1.14 11.48 3.66
CA ARG A 139 0.33 10.61 2.77
C ARG A 139 0.95 10.45 1.40
N PHE A 140 1.58 11.49 0.86
CA PHE A 140 2.27 11.39 -0.42
C PHE A 140 3.46 10.42 -0.35
N THR A 141 4.36 10.60 0.62
CA THR A 141 5.52 9.71 0.78
C THR A 141 5.10 8.28 1.14
N ARG A 142 4.05 8.13 1.95
CA ARG A 142 3.45 6.83 2.25
C ARG A 142 2.90 6.15 1.00
N GLY A 143 2.11 6.87 0.20
CA GLY A 143 1.56 6.35 -1.05
C GLY A 143 2.65 5.92 -2.04
N LEU A 144 3.74 6.68 -2.13
CA LEU A 144 4.91 6.31 -2.94
C LEU A 144 5.56 5.01 -2.44
N SER A 145 5.72 4.87 -1.12
CA SER A 145 6.27 3.64 -0.54
C SER A 145 5.33 2.43 -0.71
N ASP A 146 4.03 2.64 -0.56
CA ASP A 146 3.00 1.62 -0.80
C ASP A 146 3.03 1.16 -2.27
N ALA A 147 3.24 2.09 -3.22
CA ALA A 147 3.42 1.77 -4.65
C ALA A 147 4.68 0.94 -4.91
N SER A 148 5.85 1.37 -4.40
CA SER A 148 7.11 0.65 -4.59
C SER A 148 7.07 -0.75 -3.97
N PHE A 149 6.42 -0.88 -2.82
CA PHE A 149 6.23 -2.18 -2.18
C PHE A 149 5.28 -3.07 -2.95
N ALA A 150 4.14 -2.54 -3.42
CA ALA A 150 3.21 -3.31 -4.23
C ALA A 150 3.89 -3.84 -5.49
N LEU A 151 4.72 -3.03 -6.15
CA LEU A 151 5.51 -3.46 -7.31
C LEU A 151 6.45 -4.61 -6.95
N MET A 152 7.26 -4.47 -5.89
CA MET A 152 8.20 -5.50 -5.46
C MET A 152 7.49 -6.79 -5.02
N ALA A 153 6.37 -6.66 -4.31
CA ALA A 153 5.53 -7.77 -3.88
C ALA A 153 4.90 -8.49 -5.07
N PHE A 154 4.44 -7.76 -6.09
CA PHE A 154 3.92 -8.37 -7.30
C PHE A 154 5.02 -9.05 -8.11
N THR A 155 6.21 -8.46 -8.26
CA THR A 155 7.33 -9.16 -8.88
C THR A 155 7.67 -10.47 -8.15
N GLY A 156 7.71 -10.44 -6.81
CA GLY A 156 7.90 -11.65 -6.01
C GLY A 156 6.78 -12.68 -6.21
N LEU A 157 5.52 -12.24 -6.25
CA LEU A 157 4.37 -13.11 -6.50
C LEU A 157 4.41 -13.74 -7.89
N LEU A 158 4.85 -13.00 -8.91
CA LEU A 158 5.01 -13.51 -10.27
C LEU A 158 6.07 -14.62 -10.32
N CYS A 159 7.16 -14.50 -9.56
CA CYS A 159 8.18 -15.54 -9.47
C CYS A 159 7.73 -16.76 -8.66
N LEU A 160 6.94 -16.57 -7.60
CA LEU A 160 6.51 -17.66 -6.71
C LEU A 160 5.30 -18.42 -7.23
N TYR A 161 4.32 -17.71 -7.80
CA TYR A 161 3.03 -18.27 -8.19
C TYR A 161 2.44 -17.50 -9.39
N PRO A 162 2.96 -17.75 -10.62
CA PRO A 162 2.56 -17.00 -11.81
C PRO A 162 1.07 -17.07 -12.14
N SER A 163 0.42 -18.23 -11.96
CA SER A 163 -1.01 -18.40 -12.24
C SER A 163 -1.89 -17.55 -11.32
N LEU A 164 -1.55 -17.48 -10.03
CA LEU A 164 -2.25 -16.65 -9.04
C LEU A 164 -2.14 -15.15 -9.40
N MET A 165 -0.96 -14.71 -9.86
CA MET A 165 -0.76 -13.35 -10.37
C MET A 165 -1.66 -13.06 -11.58
N LEU A 166 -1.73 -13.98 -12.53
CA LEU A 166 -2.52 -13.79 -13.74
C LEU A 166 -4.01 -13.63 -13.40
N VAL A 167 -4.54 -14.46 -12.51
CA VAL A 167 -5.93 -14.35 -12.03
C VAL A 167 -6.19 -13.02 -11.33
N CYS A 168 -5.23 -12.59 -10.50
CA CYS A 168 -5.27 -11.29 -9.85
C CYS A 168 -5.36 -10.14 -10.89
N LEU A 169 -4.50 -10.14 -11.91
CA LEU A 169 -4.52 -9.15 -12.98
C LEU A 169 -5.82 -9.16 -13.80
N VAL A 170 -6.31 -10.35 -14.15
CA VAL A 170 -7.58 -10.52 -14.87
C VAL A 170 -8.74 -9.98 -14.05
N TYR A 171 -8.79 -10.26 -12.74
CA TYR A 171 -9.78 -9.69 -11.85
C TYR A 171 -9.73 -8.16 -11.87
N PHE A 172 -8.55 -7.55 -11.69
CA PHE A 172 -8.43 -6.09 -11.70
C PHE A 172 -8.82 -5.48 -13.04
N ALA A 173 -8.44 -6.09 -14.16
CA ALA A 173 -8.80 -5.63 -15.49
C ALA A 173 -10.33 -5.69 -15.71
N LEU A 174 -10.96 -6.82 -15.39
CA LEU A 174 -12.40 -7.00 -15.55
C LEU A 174 -13.19 -6.11 -14.59
N ALA A 175 -12.78 -6.03 -13.33
CA ALA A 175 -13.49 -5.24 -12.32
C ALA A 175 -13.38 -3.74 -12.60
N THR A 176 -12.22 -3.25 -13.07
CA THR A 176 -12.09 -1.85 -13.52
C THR A 176 -12.92 -1.57 -14.78
N ALA A 177 -12.91 -2.45 -15.77
CA ALA A 177 -13.73 -2.31 -16.96
C ALA A 177 -15.22 -2.30 -16.63
N ALA A 178 -15.67 -3.19 -15.74
CA ALA A 178 -17.04 -3.24 -15.25
C ALA A 178 -17.43 -1.94 -14.54
N LEU A 179 -16.57 -1.43 -13.65
CA LEU A 179 -16.81 -0.15 -12.97
C LEU A 179 -16.93 1.02 -13.97
N MET A 180 -16.08 1.06 -15.02
CA MET A 180 -16.17 2.11 -16.05
C MET A 180 -17.46 2.01 -16.87
N ALA A 181 -17.87 0.80 -17.25
CA ALA A 181 -19.11 0.56 -17.98
C ALA A 181 -20.35 0.93 -17.14
N LEU A 182 -20.37 0.50 -15.87
CA LEU A 182 -21.44 0.78 -14.92
C LEU A 182 -21.54 2.28 -14.60
N HIS A 183 -20.41 2.98 -14.47
CA HIS A 183 -20.37 4.43 -14.26
C HIS A 183 -20.97 5.21 -15.43
N SER A 184 -20.77 4.72 -16.65
CA SER A 184 -21.27 5.37 -17.87
C SER A 184 -22.76 5.15 -18.10
N ARG A 185 -23.33 4.04 -17.60
CA ARG A 185 -24.74 3.68 -17.82
C ARG A 185 -25.69 4.04 -16.69
N HIS A 186 -25.26 4.05 -15.43
CA HIS A 186 -26.18 4.21 -14.30
C HIS A 186 -25.89 5.47 -13.44
N PRO A 187 -26.80 6.46 -13.42
CA PRO A 187 -26.63 7.67 -12.61
C PRO A 187 -26.61 7.38 -11.10
N ARG A 188 -27.26 6.30 -10.63
CA ARG A 188 -27.22 5.84 -9.23
C ARG A 188 -25.83 5.32 -8.83
N ILE A 189 -25.12 4.63 -9.72
CA ILE A 189 -23.76 4.14 -9.44
C ILE A 189 -22.79 5.31 -9.40
N ARG A 190 -23.00 6.31 -10.26
CA ARG A 190 -22.25 7.58 -10.21
C ARG A 190 -22.46 8.32 -8.88
N SER A 191 -23.68 8.36 -8.34
CA SER A 191 -23.91 9.01 -7.04
C SER A 191 -23.30 8.24 -5.87
N ILE A 192 -23.39 6.90 -5.85
CA ILE A 192 -22.76 6.07 -4.80
C ILE A 192 -21.24 6.21 -4.84
N LEU A 193 -20.62 6.17 -6.02
CA LEU A 193 -19.18 6.33 -6.18
C LEU A 193 -18.70 7.73 -5.74
N ALA A 194 -19.54 8.76 -5.91
CA ALA A 194 -19.26 10.11 -5.45
C ALA A 194 -19.45 10.28 -3.94
N CYS A 195 -20.48 9.65 -3.35
CA CYS A 195 -20.79 9.76 -1.92
C CYS A 195 -19.89 8.89 -1.04
N HIS A 196 -19.48 7.69 -1.49
CA HIS A 196 -18.71 6.74 -0.69
C HIS A 196 -17.51 6.13 -1.44
N PRO A 197 -16.56 6.95 -1.94
CA PRO A 197 -15.42 6.46 -2.73
C PRO A 197 -14.51 5.50 -1.94
N LEU A 198 -14.37 5.70 -0.63
CA LEU A 198 -13.53 4.86 0.24
C LEU A 198 -14.13 3.46 0.44
N ALA A 199 -15.45 3.36 0.58
CA ALA A 199 -16.13 2.08 0.79
C ALA A 199 -16.14 1.24 -0.50
N VAL A 200 -16.35 1.88 -1.65
CA VAL A 200 -16.24 1.19 -2.95
C VAL A 200 -14.82 0.69 -3.18
N CYS A 201 -13.81 1.51 -2.85
CA CYS A 201 -12.41 1.11 -2.92
C CYS A 201 -12.11 -0.10 -2.02
N ASP A 202 -12.63 -0.12 -0.79
CA ASP A 202 -12.48 -1.26 0.12
C ASP A 202 -13.11 -2.54 -0.44
N ALA A 203 -14.38 -2.46 -0.87
CA ALA A 203 -15.10 -3.59 -1.43
C ALA A 203 -14.40 -4.16 -2.66
N PHE A 204 -13.84 -3.30 -3.51
CA PHE A 204 -13.10 -3.68 -4.71
C PHE A 204 -11.86 -4.54 -4.37
N TYR A 205 -11.00 -4.09 -3.46
CA TYR A 205 -9.81 -4.85 -3.08
C TYR A 205 -10.14 -6.11 -2.27
N SER A 206 -11.14 -6.05 -1.39
CA SER A 206 -11.57 -7.21 -0.59
C SER A 206 -12.20 -8.30 -1.46
N THR A 207 -12.99 -7.92 -2.45
CA THR A 207 -13.58 -8.88 -3.41
C THR A 207 -12.51 -9.49 -4.30
N GLY A 208 -11.51 -8.70 -4.71
CA GLY A 208 -10.36 -9.22 -5.46
C GLY A 208 -9.58 -10.27 -4.69
N PHE A 209 -9.29 -10.00 -3.42
CA PHE A 209 -8.65 -10.99 -2.54
C PHE A 209 -9.47 -12.29 -2.46
N LEU A 210 -10.79 -12.18 -2.25
CA LEU A 210 -11.67 -13.33 -2.15
C LEU A 210 -11.71 -14.15 -3.44
N ALA A 211 -11.82 -13.49 -4.60
CA ALA A 211 -11.83 -14.14 -5.91
C ALA A 211 -10.51 -14.91 -6.16
N THR A 212 -9.37 -14.27 -5.86
CA THR A 212 -8.06 -14.92 -6.00
C THR A 212 -7.85 -16.05 -4.99
N PHE A 213 -8.37 -15.93 -3.77
CA PHE A 213 -8.36 -17.01 -2.78
C PHE A 213 -9.23 -18.20 -3.21
N ALA A 214 -10.41 -17.96 -3.75
CA ALA A 214 -11.26 -19.01 -4.29
C ALA A 214 -10.58 -19.76 -5.45
N PHE A 215 -9.91 -19.02 -6.35
CA PHE A 215 -9.10 -19.64 -7.39
C PHE A 215 -7.95 -20.48 -6.82
N MET A 216 -7.25 -19.99 -5.79
CA MET A 216 -6.20 -20.77 -5.13
C MET A 216 -6.74 -22.12 -4.61
N ILE A 217 -7.93 -22.14 -3.99
CA ILE A 217 -8.56 -23.39 -3.56
C ILE A 217 -8.82 -24.32 -4.75
N LEU A 218 -9.37 -23.79 -5.86
CA LEU A 218 -9.60 -24.58 -7.07
C LEU A 218 -8.29 -25.13 -7.66
N ASP A 219 -7.21 -24.34 -7.62
CA ASP A 219 -5.89 -24.77 -8.09
C ASP A 219 -5.33 -25.94 -7.25
N PHE A 220 -5.58 -25.92 -5.93
CA PHE A 220 -5.23 -27.04 -5.05
C PHE A 220 -6.07 -28.30 -5.27
N LEU A 221 -7.33 -28.16 -5.67
CA LEU A 221 -8.24 -29.30 -5.83
C LEU A 221 -8.13 -29.97 -7.21
N TYR A 222 -7.89 -29.19 -8.27
CA TYR A 222 -8.06 -29.65 -9.66
C TYR A 222 -6.83 -29.49 -10.55
N LEU A 223 -5.85 -28.66 -10.17
CA LEU A 223 -4.67 -28.38 -10.98
C LEU A 223 -3.41 -28.97 -10.34
N ILE A 224 -2.24 -28.50 -10.79
CA ILE A 224 -0.92 -28.88 -10.27
C ILE A 224 -0.48 -27.75 -9.33
N PRO A 225 -0.89 -27.79 -8.04
CA PRO A 225 -0.59 -26.69 -7.14
C PRO A 225 0.91 -26.63 -6.82
N PRO A 226 1.44 -25.43 -6.56
CA PRO A 226 2.75 -25.32 -5.95
C PRO A 226 2.73 -25.91 -4.53
N PRO A 227 3.90 -26.20 -3.93
CA PRO A 227 3.97 -26.66 -2.57
C PRO A 227 3.19 -25.75 -1.61
N LEU A 228 2.49 -26.33 -0.63
CA LEU A 228 1.57 -25.61 0.26
C LEU A 228 2.19 -24.37 0.92
N TYR A 229 3.47 -24.41 1.28
CA TYR A 229 4.17 -23.25 1.83
C TYR A 229 4.32 -22.10 0.83
N VAL A 230 4.54 -22.38 -0.46
CA VAL A 230 4.64 -21.37 -1.52
C VAL A 230 3.27 -20.69 -1.69
N ALA A 231 2.20 -21.48 -1.68
CA ALA A 231 0.84 -20.96 -1.78
C ALA A 231 0.47 -20.07 -0.58
N LEU A 232 0.81 -20.49 0.65
CA LEU A 232 0.59 -19.68 1.85
C LEU A 232 1.37 -18.37 1.80
N ILE A 233 2.66 -18.40 1.43
CA ILE A 233 3.47 -17.18 1.26
C ILE A 233 2.84 -16.27 0.22
N SER A 234 2.48 -16.82 -0.93
CA SER A 234 1.87 -16.09 -2.04
C SER A 234 0.56 -15.43 -1.63
N LEU A 235 -0.28 -16.13 -0.85
CA LEU A 235 -1.55 -15.60 -0.34
C LEU A 235 -1.33 -14.43 0.63
N ILE A 236 -0.33 -14.53 1.52
CA ILE A 236 0.02 -13.44 2.44
C ILE A 236 0.55 -12.23 1.65
N VAL A 237 1.48 -12.46 0.73
CA VAL A 237 2.08 -11.41 -0.11
C VAL A 237 0.98 -10.70 -0.91
N LEU A 238 0.07 -11.46 -1.52
CA LEU A 238 -1.09 -10.93 -2.23
C LEU A 238 -1.97 -10.09 -1.30
N ARG A 239 -2.38 -10.63 -0.15
CA ARG A 239 -3.22 -9.90 0.82
C ARG A 239 -2.58 -8.57 1.22
N GLN A 240 -1.28 -8.58 1.46
CA GLN A 240 -0.55 -7.39 1.83
C GLN A 240 -0.42 -6.40 0.68
N SER A 241 -0.11 -6.85 -0.54
CA SER A 241 -0.04 -5.96 -1.71
C SER A 241 -1.39 -5.29 -1.99
N LEU A 242 -2.49 -6.03 -1.91
CA LEU A 242 -3.84 -5.48 -2.09
C LEU A 242 -4.20 -4.44 -1.03
N ASN A 243 -3.86 -4.70 0.24
CA ASN A 243 -4.06 -3.71 1.31
C ASN A 243 -3.23 -2.43 1.11
N ARG A 244 -2.02 -2.54 0.52
CA ARG A 244 -1.16 -1.40 0.22
C ARG A 244 -1.68 -0.60 -0.97
N LEU A 245 -2.14 -1.26 -2.03
CA LEU A 245 -2.82 -0.62 -3.14
C LEU A 245 -4.10 0.09 -2.71
N LYS A 246 -4.86 -0.51 -1.78
CA LYS A 246 -6.02 0.12 -1.15
C LYS A 246 -5.61 1.40 -0.43
N SER A 247 -4.62 1.34 0.46
CA SER A 247 -4.11 2.51 1.20
C SER A 247 -3.66 3.62 0.24
N MET A 248 -2.88 3.28 -0.80
CA MET A 248 -2.44 4.20 -1.83
C MET A 248 -3.61 4.87 -2.56
N SER A 249 -4.62 4.08 -2.97
CA SER A 249 -5.80 4.61 -3.67
C SER A 249 -6.59 5.57 -2.79
N GLN A 250 -6.73 5.25 -1.50
CA GLN A 250 -7.37 6.12 -0.52
C GLN A 250 -6.57 7.41 -0.28
N ASP A 251 -5.24 7.33 -0.28
CA ASP A 251 -4.35 8.50 -0.16
C ASP A 251 -4.44 9.40 -1.39
N ILE A 252 -4.49 8.84 -2.60
CA ILE A 252 -4.71 9.59 -3.85
C ILE A 252 -6.09 10.26 -3.86
N LEU A 253 -7.14 9.56 -3.42
CA LEU A 253 -8.49 10.14 -3.28
C LEU A 253 -8.50 11.30 -2.26
N PHE A 254 -7.80 11.15 -1.14
CA PHE A 254 -7.65 12.22 -0.15
C PHE A 254 -6.90 13.43 -0.71
N LEU A 255 -5.80 13.20 -1.44
CA LEU A 255 -5.02 14.25 -2.09
C LEU A 255 -5.84 14.99 -3.16
N SER A 256 -6.56 14.26 -4.00
CA SER A 256 -7.39 14.86 -5.08
C SER A 256 -8.54 15.71 -4.55
N SER A 257 -9.16 15.31 -3.44
CA SER A 257 -10.22 16.10 -2.80
C SER A 257 -9.71 17.39 -2.18
N HIS A 258 -8.45 17.43 -1.73
CA HIS A 258 -7.80 18.59 -1.12
C HIS A 258 -6.85 19.36 -2.06
N ALA A 259 -6.80 18.98 -3.35
CA ALA A 259 -5.85 19.53 -4.33
C ALA A 259 -5.94 21.06 -4.49
N ARG A 260 -7.14 21.64 -4.35
CA ARG A 260 -7.35 23.10 -4.42
C ARG A 260 -6.64 23.85 -3.28
N HIS A 261 -6.71 23.34 -2.05
CA HIS A 261 -6.03 23.91 -0.89
C HIS A 261 -4.50 23.69 -0.94
N ILE A 262 -4.06 22.58 -1.51
CA ILE A 262 -2.62 22.28 -1.65
C ILE A 262 -1.98 23.17 -2.72
N THR A 263 -2.69 23.41 -3.82
CA THR A 263 -2.20 24.28 -4.91
C THR A 263 -2.03 25.74 -4.44
N SER A 264 -2.86 26.22 -3.50
CA SER A 264 -2.66 27.55 -2.91
C SER A 264 -1.45 27.67 -1.99
N MET A 265 -0.86 26.56 -1.52
CA MET A 265 0.35 26.55 -0.69
C MET A 265 1.65 26.48 -1.51
N ARG A 266 1.55 26.29 -2.83
CA ARG A 266 2.72 26.18 -3.71
C ARG A 266 3.35 27.57 -3.86
N PRO A 267 4.68 27.73 -3.69
CA PRO A 267 5.33 29.04 -3.83
C PRO A 267 5.07 29.64 -5.21
N ALA A 268 4.86 30.96 -5.25
CA ALA A 268 4.37 31.69 -6.42
C ALA A 268 5.25 31.57 -7.68
N ALA A 269 6.50 31.08 -7.54
CA ALA A 269 7.50 31.00 -8.61
C ALA A 269 7.22 29.98 -9.72
N LYS A 270 6.14 29.19 -9.66
CA LYS A 270 5.72 28.29 -10.77
C LYS A 270 4.21 28.35 -11.07
N ARG A 271 3.60 29.53 -10.95
CA ARG A 271 2.37 29.83 -11.70
C ARG A 271 2.75 30.22 -13.12
N CYS A 272 2.87 29.25 -14.01
CA CYS A 272 2.88 29.50 -15.44
C CYS A 272 1.80 28.65 -16.13
N PRO A 273 1.22 29.18 -17.23
CA PRO A 273 -0.21 29.24 -17.50
C PRO A 273 -0.90 27.92 -17.89
#